data_AF-A0A7S2G3U8-F1
#
_entry.id   AF-A0A7S2G3U8-F1
#
_cell.length_a   1.000
_cell.length_b   1.000
_cell.length_c   1.000
_cell.angle_alpha   90.00
_cell.angle_beta   90.00
_cell.angle_gamma   90.00
#
_symmetry.space_group_name_H-M   'P 1'
#
loop_
_entity.id
_entity.type
_entity.pdbx_description
1 polymer ?
#
loop_
_entity_poly.entity_id
_entity_poly.type
_entity_poly.pdbx_seq_one_letter_code
_entity_poly.pdbx_strand_id
1 'polypeptide(L)'
;FNCLDFFKEEIGNESAAIKLNAVGNITLIASALGPQKTVSELLPYIAAAVLEQPLCDDEEFLFVLAKQYGLLSEYIDGREELLIAPLEHLAAQEETVIRDQAIQSLCAVVEKRPSLVPEYLVPMLNRLATNGDFFTA
;
A
#
# COMPACT_ATOMS: atom_id res chain seq x y z
N PHE A 1 15.41 11.89 -17.58
CA PHE A 1 13.99 11.64 -17.23
C PHE A 1 13.99 10.78 -15.99
N ASN A 2 13.45 11.27 -14.87
CA ASN A 2 13.33 10.50 -13.63
C ASN A 2 11.86 10.07 -13.49
N CYS A 3 11.59 8.78 -13.67
CA CYS A 3 10.22 8.24 -13.63
C CYS A 3 9.55 8.45 -12.26
N LEU A 4 10.34 8.50 -11.17
CA LEU A 4 9.81 8.75 -9.85
C LEU A 4 9.33 10.19 -9.69
N ASP A 5 10.07 11.17 -10.21
CA ASP A 5 9.68 12.58 -10.10
C ASP A 5 8.39 12.84 -10.90
N PHE A 6 8.30 12.25 -12.09
CA PHE A 6 7.07 12.29 -12.90
C PHE A 6 5.88 11.66 -12.16
N PHE A 7 6.07 10.48 -11.56
CA PHE A 7 5.02 9.82 -10.76
C PHE A 7 4.56 10.70 -9.58
N LYS A 8 5.48 11.37 -8.88
CA LYS A 8 5.15 12.27 -7.77
C LYS A 8 4.30 13.46 -8.23
N GLU A 9 4.59 14.02 -9.40
CA GLU A 9 3.80 15.10 -10.01
C GLU A 9 2.37 14.61 -10.35
N GLU A 10 2.22 13.38 -10.86
CA GLU A 10 0.90 12.82 -11.15
C GLU A 10 0.08 12.53 -9.89
N ILE A 11 0.70 12.00 -8.84
CA ILE A 11 0.05 11.75 -7.54
C ILE A 11 -0.37 13.05 -6.85
N GLY A 12 0.42 14.13 -6.99
CA GLY A 12 0.09 15.45 -6.48
C GLY A 12 -0.92 16.24 -7.33
N ASN A 13 -1.48 15.65 -8.38
CA ASN A 13 -2.38 16.34 -9.29
C ASN A 13 -3.80 16.51 -8.71
N GLU A 14 -4.46 17.62 -9.03
CA GLU A 14 -5.86 17.88 -8.61
C GLU A 14 -6.86 16.93 -9.28
N SER A 15 -6.53 16.40 -10.46
CA SER A 15 -7.38 15.47 -11.18
C SER A 15 -7.35 14.07 -10.57
N ALA A 16 -8.48 13.61 -10.04
CA ALA A 16 -8.65 12.23 -9.56
C ALA A 16 -8.25 11.19 -10.62
N ALA A 17 -8.63 11.41 -11.88
CA ALA A 17 -8.30 10.48 -12.97
C ALA A 17 -6.79 10.33 -13.20
N ILE A 18 -6.01 11.41 -13.06
CA ILE A 18 -4.55 11.36 -13.20
C ILE A 18 -3.95 10.59 -12.03
N LYS A 19 -4.35 10.91 -10.79
CA LYS A 19 -3.89 10.21 -9.58
C LYS A 19 -4.17 8.71 -9.65
N LEU A 20 -5.39 8.33 -10.03
CA LEU A 20 -5.83 6.93 -10.17
C LEU A 20 -5.04 6.18 -11.24
N ASN A 21 -4.79 6.83 -12.38
CA ASN A 21 -3.98 6.23 -13.44
C ASN A 21 -2.52 6.06 -12.99
N ALA A 22 -1.96 7.03 -12.26
CA ALA A 22 -0.60 6.95 -11.74
C ALA A 22 -0.47 5.78 -10.75
N VAL A 23 -1.30 5.73 -9.70
CA VAL A 23 -1.24 4.64 -8.72
C VAL A 23 -1.58 3.29 -9.35
N GLY A 24 -2.51 3.24 -10.31
CA GLY A 24 -2.84 2.03 -11.05
C GLY A 24 -1.66 1.44 -11.85
N ASN A 25 -0.69 2.29 -12.24
CA ASN A 25 0.50 1.90 -13.01
C ASN A 25 1.79 1.92 -12.18
N ILE A 26 1.71 1.98 -10.86
CA ILE A 26 2.87 2.04 -9.98
C ILE A 26 3.89 0.89 -10.17
N THR A 27 3.43 -0.31 -10.54
CA THR A 27 4.31 -1.45 -10.84
C THR A 27 5.21 -1.19 -12.05
N LEU A 28 4.76 -0.39 -13.03
CA LEU A 28 5.58 0.06 -14.14
C LEU A 28 6.70 0.99 -13.66
N ILE A 29 6.40 1.87 -12.71
CA ILE A 29 7.39 2.76 -12.08
C ILE A 29 8.40 1.93 -11.29
N ALA A 30 7.94 0.98 -10.47
CA ALA A 30 8.79 0.07 -9.71
C ALA A 30 9.72 -0.76 -10.61
N SER A 31 9.19 -1.27 -11.73
CA SER A 31 9.97 -1.98 -12.76
C SER A 31 11.07 -1.10 -13.36
N ALA A 32 10.75 0.15 -13.69
CA ALA A 32 11.71 1.09 -14.27
C ALA A 32 12.78 1.54 -13.25
N LEU A 33 12.43 1.65 -11.97
CA LEU A 33 13.35 2.04 -10.89
C LEU A 33 14.29 0.91 -10.46
N GLY A 34 13.79 -0.34 -10.50
CA GLY A 34 14.46 -1.50 -9.94
C GLY A 34 14.28 -1.60 -8.42
N PRO A 35 14.53 -2.79 -7.85
CA PRO A 35 14.11 -3.16 -6.49
C PRO A 35 14.70 -2.29 -5.39
N GLN A 36 15.98 -1.93 -5.51
CA GLN A 36 16.65 -1.08 -4.53
C GLN A 36 15.95 0.27 -4.36
N LYS A 37 15.63 0.94 -5.48
CA LYS A 37 14.96 2.25 -5.47
C LYS A 37 13.48 2.15 -5.16
N THR A 38 12.82 1.07 -5.56
CA THR A 38 11.45 0.78 -5.14
C THR A 38 11.36 0.76 -3.61
N VAL A 39 12.30 0.08 -2.95
CA VAL A 39 12.36 -0.01 -1.49
C VAL A 39 12.79 1.30 -0.82
N SER A 40 13.84 1.96 -1.33
CA SER A 40 14.42 3.12 -0.64
C SER A 40 13.72 4.46 -0.94
N GLU A 41 12.99 4.56 -2.05
CA GLU A 41 12.41 5.83 -2.52
C GLU A 41 10.91 5.74 -2.79
N LEU A 42 10.45 4.76 -3.59
CA LEU A 42 9.04 4.68 -4.01
C LEU A 42 8.12 4.30 -2.84
N LEU A 43 8.41 3.20 -2.14
CA LEU A 43 7.58 2.74 -1.01
C LEU A 43 7.44 3.81 0.10
N PRO A 44 8.52 4.45 0.58
CA PRO A 44 8.40 5.51 1.59
C PRO A 44 7.56 6.68 1.10
N TYR A 45 7.67 7.08 -0.17
CA TYR A 45 6.88 8.17 -0.72
C TYR A 45 5.38 7.88 -0.65
N ILE A 46 4.94 6.69 -1.06
CA ILE A 46 3.50 6.38 -1.10
C ILE A 46 2.96 6.08 0.29
N ALA A 47 3.76 5.46 1.15
CA ALA A 47 3.40 5.26 2.55
C ALA A 47 3.23 6.59 3.30
N ALA A 48 3.96 7.64 2.92
CA ALA A 48 3.72 8.99 3.43
C ALA A 48 2.49 9.63 2.75
N ALA A 49 2.39 9.56 1.42
CA ALA A 49 1.32 10.19 0.66
C ALA A 49 -0.08 9.71 1.09
N VAL A 50 -0.24 8.42 1.42
CA VAL A 50 -1.52 7.84 1.85
C VAL A 50 -2.01 8.37 3.21
N LEU A 51 -1.11 8.96 4.01
CA LEU A 51 -1.44 9.53 5.32
C LEU A 51 -1.75 11.03 5.24
N GLU A 52 -1.52 11.65 4.08
CA GLU A 52 -1.68 13.09 3.88
C GLU A 52 -2.96 13.40 3.11
N GLN A 53 -3.60 14.52 3.45
CA GLN A 53 -4.71 15.03 2.67
C GLN A 53 -4.22 15.55 1.30
N PRO A 54 -5.04 15.37 0.24
CA PRO A 54 -6.39 14.80 0.24
C PRO A 54 -6.44 13.28 0.06
N LEU A 55 -5.30 12.59 -0.02
CA LEU A 55 -5.24 11.17 -0.43
C LEU A 55 -5.70 10.21 0.66
N CYS A 56 -5.53 10.56 1.93
CA CYS A 56 -6.01 9.75 3.05
C CYS A 56 -7.53 9.58 3.09
N ASP A 57 -8.28 10.47 2.42
CA ASP A 57 -9.74 10.45 2.36
C ASP A 57 -10.26 10.04 0.95
N ASP A 58 -9.36 9.69 0.02
CA ASP A 58 -9.68 9.36 -1.38
C ASP A 58 -9.91 7.84 -1.52
N GLU A 59 -11.14 7.39 -1.25
CA GLU A 59 -11.51 5.96 -1.18
C GLU A 59 -11.11 5.15 -2.43
N GLU A 60 -11.28 5.70 -3.64
CA GLU A 60 -10.93 5.03 -4.89
C GLU A 60 -9.41 4.87 -5.01
N PHE A 61 -8.66 5.93 -4.66
CA PHE A 61 -7.20 5.88 -4.63
C PHE A 61 -6.70 4.83 -3.63
N LEU A 62 -7.25 4.83 -2.41
CA LEU A 62 -6.89 3.87 -1.36
C LEU A 62 -7.18 2.43 -1.77
N PHE A 63 -8.34 2.18 -2.40
CA PHE A 63 -8.70 0.86 -2.92
C PHE A 63 -7.69 0.37 -3.97
N VAL A 64 -7.36 1.22 -4.95
CA VAL A 64 -6.39 0.86 -5.99
C VAL A 64 -5.01 0.64 -5.35
N LEU A 65 -4.60 1.49 -4.42
CA LEU A 65 -3.31 1.37 -3.75
C LEU A 65 -3.21 0.07 -2.93
N ALA A 66 -4.27 -0.34 -2.23
CA ALA A 66 -4.32 -1.60 -1.48
C ALA A 66 -3.97 -2.79 -2.38
N LYS A 67 -4.60 -2.86 -3.57
CA LYS A 67 -4.30 -3.88 -4.58
C LYS A 67 -2.85 -3.80 -5.07
N GLN A 68 -2.36 -2.60 -5.33
CA GLN A 68 -1.01 -2.40 -5.86
C GLN A 68 0.08 -2.79 -4.88
N TYR A 69 -0.11 -2.59 -3.57
CA TYR A 69 0.82 -3.10 -2.57
C TYR A 69 1.01 -4.62 -2.67
N GLY A 70 -0.05 -5.38 -2.90
CA GLY A 70 0.06 -6.83 -3.15
C GLY A 70 0.94 -7.15 -4.37
N LEU A 71 0.80 -6.38 -5.45
CA LEU A 71 1.59 -6.54 -6.68
C LEU A 71 3.05 -6.09 -6.53
N LEU A 72 3.31 -5.07 -5.72
CA LEU A 72 4.65 -4.55 -5.45
C LEU A 72 5.57 -5.56 -4.75
N SER A 73 5.02 -6.64 -4.17
CA SER A 73 5.83 -7.74 -3.61
C SER A 73 6.83 -8.33 -4.62
N GLU A 74 6.50 -8.32 -5.91
CA GLU A 74 7.39 -8.81 -6.98
C GLU A 74 8.55 -7.85 -7.33
N TYR A 75 8.54 -6.63 -6.78
CA TYR A 75 9.44 -5.55 -7.18
C TYR A 75 10.36 -5.06 -6.05
N ILE A 76 10.51 -5.84 -4.97
CA ILE A 76 11.21 -5.41 -3.75
C ILE A 76 12.22 -6.43 -3.20
N ASP A 77 12.68 -7.38 -4.01
CA ASP A 77 13.77 -8.33 -3.69
C ASP A 77 13.67 -8.97 -2.29
N GLY A 78 12.52 -9.58 -1.97
CA GLY A 78 12.37 -10.30 -0.71
C GLY A 78 12.26 -9.39 0.52
N ARG A 79 11.77 -8.16 0.36
CA ARG A 79 11.53 -7.18 1.44
C ARG A 79 10.04 -7.00 1.74
N GLU A 80 9.25 -8.06 1.56
CA GLU A 80 7.80 -8.02 1.69
C GLU A 80 7.31 -7.66 3.10
N GLU A 81 8.17 -7.76 4.13
CA GLU A 81 7.86 -7.24 5.47
C GLU A 81 7.50 -5.74 5.47
N LEU A 82 8.03 -4.98 4.50
CA LEU A 82 7.77 -3.54 4.36
C LEU A 82 6.33 -3.23 3.90
N LEU A 83 5.64 -4.22 3.33
CA LEU A 83 4.26 -4.06 2.85
C LEU A 83 3.23 -4.29 3.95
N ILE A 84 3.62 -4.90 5.08
CA ILE A 84 2.67 -5.28 6.14
C ILE A 84 2.07 -4.05 6.81
N ALA A 85 2.88 -3.06 7.19
CA ALA A 85 2.38 -1.88 7.89
C ALA A 85 1.46 -0.99 7.00
N PRO A 86 1.79 -0.70 5.73
CA PRO A 86 0.86 0.01 4.83
C PRO A 86 -0.44 -0.75 4.61
N LEU A 87 -0.38 -2.08 4.45
CA LEU A 87 -1.58 -2.88 4.27
C LEU A 87 -2.41 -3.02 5.55
N GLU A 88 -1.80 -3.05 6.73
CA GLU A 88 -2.50 -2.97 8.02
C GLU A 88 -3.27 -1.65 8.15
N HIS A 89 -2.65 -0.53 7.78
CA HIS A 89 -3.32 0.77 7.77
C HIS A 89 -4.54 0.79 6.85
N LEU A 90 -4.45 0.19 5.66
CA LEU A 90 -5.57 0.08 4.72
C LEU A 90 -6.62 -0.93 5.20
N ALA A 91 -6.22 -2.00 5.88
CA ALA A 91 -7.11 -2.97 6.50
C ALA A 91 -7.89 -2.41 7.70
N ALA A 92 -7.47 -1.26 8.23
CA ALA A 92 -8.14 -0.55 9.33
C ALA A 92 -9.08 0.58 8.84
N GLN A 93 -9.26 0.78 7.53
CA GLN A 93 -10.13 1.84 6.99
C GLN A 93 -11.62 1.57 7.25
N GLU A 94 -12.45 2.62 7.28
CA GLU A 94 -13.91 2.48 7.48
C GLU A 94 -14.62 1.80 6.32
N GLU A 95 -14.14 2.07 5.11
CA GLU A 95 -14.74 1.49 3.91
C GLU A 95 -14.38 0.00 3.77
N THR A 96 -15.42 -0.83 3.79
CA THR A 96 -15.37 -2.29 3.72
C THR A 96 -14.60 -2.78 2.50
N VAL A 97 -14.79 -2.15 1.33
CA VAL A 97 -14.15 -2.60 0.08
C VAL A 97 -12.64 -2.38 0.11
N ILE A 98 -12.17 -1.33 0.79
CA ILE A 98 -10.73 -1.06 0.98
C ILE A 98 -10.14 -2.12 1.92
N ARG A 99 -10.81 -2.41 3.04
CA ARG A 99 -10.35 -3.43 4.00
C ARG A 99 -10.22 -4.80 3.34
N ASP A 100 -11.25 -5.22 2.62
CA ASP A 100 -11.25 -6.53 1.95
C ASP A 100 -10.14 -6.64 0.91
N GLN A 101 -9.89 -5.57 0.15
CA GLN A 101 -8.80 -5.53 -0.83
C GLN A 101 -7.42 -5.53 -0.18
N ALA A 102 -7.26 -4.86 0.97
CA ALA A 102 -6.02 -4.88 1.74
C ALA A 102 -5.74 -6.28 2.30
N ILE A 103 -6.76 -6.96 2.84
CA ILE A 103 -6.66 -8.33 3.34
C ILE A 103 -6.28 -9.31 2.22
N GLN A 104 -6.91 -9.21 1.05
CA GLN A 104 -6.54 -10.02 -0.12
C GLN A 104 -5.06 -9.84 -0.49
N SER A 105 -4.58 -8.60 -0.45
CA SER A 105 -3.19 -8.27 -0.77
C SER A 105 -2.23 -8.78 0.30
N LEU A 106 -2.58 -8.70 1.59
CA LEU A 106 -1.84 -9.30 2.70
C LEU A 106 -1.73 -10.82 2.53
N CYS A 107 -2.83 -11.50 2.22
CA CYS A 107 -2.83 -12.94 1.97
C CYS A 107 -1.88 -13.30 0.82
N ALA A 108 -1.95 -12.58 -0.31
CA ALA A 108 -1.08 -12.83 -1.45
C ALA A 108 0.41 -12.62 -1.13
N VAL A 109 0.76 -11.62 -0.32
CA VAL A 109 2.14 -11.40 0.17
C VAL A 109 2.61 -12.57 1.03
N VAL A 110 1.75 -13.03 1.93
CA VAL A 110 2.08 -14.04 2.94
C VAL A 110 2.13 -15.45 2.36
N GLU A 111 1.29 -15.75 1.37
CA GLU A 111 1.38 -16.99 0.62
C GLU A 111 2.74 -17.15 -0.07
N LYS A 112 3.33 -16.06 -0.55
CA LYS A 112 4.69 -16.05 -1.13
C LYS A 112 5.77 -16.18 -0.06
N ARG A 113 5.59 -15.52 1.09
CA ARG A 113 6.54 -15.54 2.20
C ARG A 113 5.89 -15.89 3.54
N PRO A 114 5.59 -17.17 3.79
CA PRO A 114 4.93 -17.61 5.02
C PRO A 114 5.74 -17.34 6.30
N SER A 115 7.06 -17.14 6.17
CA SER A 115 7.92 -16.78 7.31
C SER A 115 7.58 -15.43 7.94
N LEU A 116 6.84 -14.56 7.25
CA LEU A 116 6.36 -13.29 7.82
C LEU A 116 5.28 -13.49 8.90
N VAL A 117 4.61 -14.64 8.93
CA VAL A 117 3.43 -14.84 9.78
C VAL A 117 3.72 -14.61 11.27
N PRO A 118 4.70 -15.28 11.89
CA PRO A 118 4.89 -15.20 13.34
C PRO A 118 5.40 -13.81 13.77
N GLU A 119 6.28 -13.21 12.97
CA GLU A 119 6.99 -11.99 13.33
C GLU A 119 6.20 -10.71 13.01
N TYR A 120 5.43 -10.72 11.91
CA TYR A 120 4.75 -9.51 11.43
C TYR A 120 3.23 -9.61 11.49
N LEU A 121 2.63 -10.72 11.01
CA LEU A 121 1.18 -10.82 10.93
C LEU A 121 0.52 -11.08 12.28
N VAL A 122 1.04 -11.99 13.10
CA VAL A 122 0.43 -12.29 14.40
C VAL A 122 0.35 -11.03 15.28
N PRO A 123 1.42 -10.22 15.42
CA PRO A 123 1.34 -8.95 16.13
C PRO A 123 0.36 -7.96 15.48
N MET A 124 0.31 -7.88 14.15
CA MET A 124 -0.63 -7.02 13.42
C MET A 124 -2.09 -7.41 13.68
N LEU A 125 -2.43 -8.70 13.56
CA LEU A 125 -3.77 -9.22 13.82
C LEU A 125 -4.19 -8.96 15.27
N ASN A 126 -3.28 -9.11 16.23
CA ASN A 126 -3.55 -8.74 17.62
C ASN A 126 -3.87 -7.25 17.74
N ARG A 127 -3.06 -6.36 17.12
CA ARG A 127 -3.35 -4.91 17.13
C ARG A 127 -4.72 -4.60 16.54
N LEU A 128 -5.06 -5.16 15.38
CA LEU A 128 -6.37 -4.96 14.75
C LEU A 128 -7.53 -5.51 15.60
N ALA A 129 -7.34 -6.64 16.27
CA ALA A 129 -8.36 -7.24 17.13
C ALA A 129 -8.54 -6.51 18.48
N THR A 130 -7.49 -5.86 18.99
CA THR A 130 -7.51 -5.18 20.30
C THR A 130 -7.74 -3.67 20.20
N ASN A 131 -7.41 -3.04 19.07
CA ASN A 131 -7.69 -1.62 18.83
C ASN A 131 -9.19 -1.45 18.59
N GLY A 132 -9.93 -1.32 19.68
CA GLY A 132 -11.39 -1.28 19.73
C GLY A 132 -12.04 0.06 19.37
N ASP A 133 -11.38 0.97 18.65
CA ASP A 133 -12.01 2.23 18.23
C ASP A 133 -12.93 2.07 17.00
N PHE A 134 -13.11 0.85 16.50
CA PHE A 134 -13.86 0.58 15.26
C PHE A 134 -15.30 0.06 15.44
N PHE A 135 -15.80 -0.04 16.66
CA PHE A 135 -17.20 -0.37 16.93
C PHE A 135 -17.68 0.30 18.23
N THR A 136 -18.01 1.58 18.15
CA THR A 136 -18.93 2.19 19.14
C THR A 136 -20.15 2.75 18.41
N ALA A 137 -21.21 1.93 18.42
CA ALA A 137 -22.65 2.22 18.37
C ALA A 137 -23.18 3.33 17.44
#